data_AF-A0A829M9W8-F1
#
_entry.id   AF-A0A829M9W8-F1
#
_cell.length_a   1.000
_cell.length_b   1.000
_cell.length_c   1.000
_cell.angle_alpha   90.00
_cell.angle_beta   90.00
_cell.angle_gamma   90.00
#
_symmetry.space_group_name_H-M   'P 1'
#
loop_
_entity.id
_entity.type
_entity.pdbx_description
1 polymer ?
#
loop_
_entity_poly.entity_id
_entity_poly.type
_entity_poly.pdbx_seq_one_letter_code
_entity_poly.pdbx_strand_id
1 'polypeptide(L)'
;MVPAEWAVRRIPAGGAGSARVEVISPADPEAVVHVTQVRVKPAETLAATAETLRAAMEKEPQGAFTDFRADDRRMDRPAVTYTEVREGHDIAWTVLLDGDLRIGVGCQFKKDSYADVRQACELAIRTAHAVKSGS
;
A
#
# COMPACT_ATOMS: atom_id res chain seq x y z
N MET A 1 -4.61 -2.76 -11.05
CA MET A 1 -4.99 -1.87 -12.16
C MET A 1 -5.10 -0.46 -11.63
N VAL A 2 -4.90 0.53 -12.51
CA VAL A 2 -4.96 1.98 -12.26
C VAL A 2 -5.47 2.64 -13.55
N PRO A 3 -5.96 3.89 -13.53
CA PRO A 3 -6.33 4.60 -14.75
C PRO A 3 -5.13 4.69 -15.71
N ALA A 4 -5.41 4.58 -17.01
CA ALA A 4 -4.37 4.36 -18.04
C ALA A 4 -3.48 5.59 -18.27
N GLU A 5 -3.96 6.77 -17.93
CA GLU A 5 -3.28 8.05 -18.07
C GLU A 5 -2.24 8.31 -16.96
N TRP A 6 -2.19 7.45 -15.93
CA TRP A 6 -1.26 7.63 -14.82
C TRP A 6 0.13 7.09 -15.16
N ALA A 7 1.15 7.87 -14.84
CA ALA A 7 2.54 7.51 -15.13
C ALA A 7 3.03 6.42 -14.17
N VAL A 8 3.69 5.39 -14.69
CA VAL A 8 4.23 4.28 -13.89
C VAL A 8 5.74 4.43 -13.71
N ARG A 9 6.19 4.45 -12.45
CA ARG A 9 7.60 4.47 -12.08
C ARG A 9 7.94 3.24 -11.24
N ARG A 10 8.98 2.49 -11.61
CA ARG A 10 9.50 1.37 -10.82
C ARG A 10 10.68 1.86 -9.99
N ILE A 11 10.56 1.73 -8.68
CA ILE A 11 11.63 2.01 -7.73
C ILE A 11 12.23 0.66 -7.32
N PRO A 12 13.46 0.32 -7.77
CA PRO A 12 14.11 -0.90 -7.34
C PRO A 12 14.38 -0.86 -5.84
N ALA A 13 14.52 -2.03 -5.22
CA ALA A 13 14.99 -2.10 -3.84
C ALA A 13 16.38 -1.46 -3.76
N GLY A 14 16.54 -0.48 -2.88
CA GLY A 14 17.80 0.21 -2.63
C GLY A 14 17.94 0.49 -1.14
N GLY A 15 19.08 0.13 -0.55
CA GLY A 15 19.31 0.28 0.89
C GLY A 15 18.24 -0.45 1.74
N ALA A 16 17.60 0.28 2.66
CA ALA A 16 16.58 -0.24 3.58
C ALA A 16 15.14 -0.30 2.99
N GLY A 17 14.94 0.12 1.74
CA GLY A 17 13.61 0.22 1.13
C GLY A 17 13.20 -1.02 0.34
N SER A 18 11.92 -1.42 0.46
CA SER A 18 11.33 -2.43 -0.43
C SER A 18 11.17 -1.88 -1.85
N ALA A 19 11.43 -2.71 -2.86
CA ALA A 19 11.08 -2.39 -4.24
C ALA A 19 9.59 -2.01 -4.31
N ARG A 20 9.28 -0.95 -5.04
CA ARG A 20 7.91 -0.47 -5.18
C ARG A 20 7.62 0.02 -6.59
N VAL A 21 6.36 -0.03 -6.95
CA VAL A 21 5.83 0.66 -8.12
C VAL A 21 5.08 1.88 -7.61
N GLU A 22 5.30 3.02 -8.24
CA GLU A 22 4.53 4.24 -8.06
C GLU A 22 3.72 4.49 -9.31
N VAL A 23 2.45 4.81 -9.14
CA VAL A 23 1.57 5.23 -10.22
C VAL A 23 1.08 6.63 -9.90
N ILE A 24 1.43 7.60 -10.74
CA ILE A 24 1.35 9.02 -10.44
C ILE A 24 0.28 9.67 -11.33
N SER A 25 -0.63 10.42 -10.71
CA SER A 25 -1.67 11.15 -11.43
C SER A 25 -1.05 12.22 -12.34
N PRO A 26 -1.56 12.38 -13.58
CA PRO A 26 -1.13 13.48 -14.45
C PRO A 26 -1.68 14.84 -13.99
N ALA A 27 -2.73 14.85 -13.15
CA ALA A 27 -3.40 16.07 -12.70
C ALA A 27 -2.84 16.61 -11.37
N ASP A 28 -2.38 15.72 -10.49
CA ASP A 28 -1.69 16.10 -9.23
C ASP A 28 -0.52 15.15 -8.95
N PRO A 29 0.74 15.61 -9.02
CA PRO A 29 1.90 14.76 -8.76
C PRO A 29 1.97 14.21 -7.32
N GLU A 30 1.21 14.77 -6.38
CA GLU A 30 1.10 14.23 -5.01
C GLU A 30 0.01 13.15 -4.85
N ALA A 31 -0.85 12.97 -5.86
CA ALA A 31 -1.78 11.85 -5.90
C ALA A 31 -1.06 10.63 -6.51
N VAL A 32 -0.56 9.76 -5.63
CA VAL A 32 0.28 8.60 -6.01
C VAL A 32 -0.28 7.31 -5.42
N VAL A 33 -0.40 6.27 -6.24
CA VAL A 33 -0.63 4.89 -5.79
C VAL A 33 0.70 4.15 -5.71
N HIS A 34 1.10 3.79 -4.50
CA HIS A 34 2.24 2.93 -4.22
C HIS A 34 1.81 1.47 -4.22
N VAL A 35 2.62 0.59 -4.80
CA VAL A 35 2.44 -0.86 -4.71
C VAL A 35 3.76 -1.50 -4.30
N THR A 36 3.76 -2.18 -3.16
CA THR A 36 4.86 -3.02 -2.69
C THR A 36 4.44 -4.48 -2.70
N GLN A 37 5.41 -5.37 -2.87
CA GLN A 37 5.19 -6.81 -2.74
C GLN A 37 6.34 -7.44 -1.97
N VAL A 38 6.01 -8.34 -1.05
CA VAL A 38 6.96 -9.14 -0.30
C VAL A 38 6.46 -10.58 -0.27
N ARG A 39 7.34 -11.53 -0.54
CA ARG A 39 7.02 -12.95 -0.38
C ARG A 39 6.97 -13.30 1.10
N VAL A 40 5.90 -13.98 1.51
CA VAL A 40 5.66 -14.46 2.87
C VAL A 40 5.60 -15.98 2.89
N LYS A 41 5.61 -16.56 4.08
CA LYS A 41 5.46 -18.02 4.23
C LYS A 41 4.08 -18.48 3.72
N PRO A 42 3.92 -19.70 3.18
CA PRO A 42 2.66 -20.20 2.61
C PRO A 42 1.44 -20.25 3.56
N ALA A 43 1.62 -20.02 4.86
CA ALA A 43 0.57 -19.99 5.88
C ALA A 43 0.53 -18.64 6.63
N GLU A 44 0.99 -17.57 5.99
CA GLU A 44 0.87 -16.23 6.53
C GLU A 44 -0.61 -15.86 6.71
N THR A 45 -0.93 -15.18 7.82
CA THR A 45 -2.28 -14.70 8.11
C THR A 45 -2.24 -13.18 8.26
N LEU A 46 -3.39 -12.51 8.06
CA LEU A 46 -3.46 -11.07 8.28
C LEU A 46 -3.12 -10.71 9.73
N ALA A 47 -3.47 -11.55 10.71
CA ALA A 47 -3.07 -11.36 12.10
C ALA A 47 -1.54 -11.39 12.27
N ALA A 48 -0.85 -12.39 11.72
CA ALA A 48 0.62 -12.45 11.78
C ALA A 48 1.29 -11.27 11.05
N THR A 49 0.69 -10.83 9.94
CA THR A 49 1.13 -9.65 9.20
C THR A 49 0.91 -8.38 10.02
N ALA A 50 -0.23 -8.26 10.71
CA ALA A 50 -0.53 -7.15 11.61
C ALA A 50 0.48 -7.07 12.76
N GLU A 51 0.82 -8.20 13.40
CA GLU A 51 1.85 -8.26 14.44
C GLU A 51 3.21 -7.79 13.91
N THR A 52 3.60 -8.26 12.72
CA THR A 52 4.85 -7.87 12.08
C THR A 52 4.90 -6.37 11.77
N LEU A 53 3.80 -5.82 11.26
CA LEU A 53 3.69 -4.38 10.95
C LEU A 53 3.72 -3.54 12.22
N ARG A 54 2.99 -3.95 13.28
CA ARG A 54 3.00 -3.25 14.56
C ARG A 54 4.39 -3.20 15.17
N ALA A 55 5.09 -4.34 15.22
CA ALA A 55 6.47 -4.41 15.72
C ALA A 55 7.46 -3.58 14.89
N ALA A 56 7.17 -3.33 13.61
CA ALA A 56 7.96 -2.41 12.79
C ALA A 56 7.63 -0.95 13.12
N MET A 57 6.34 -0.61 13.23
CA MET A 57 5.87 0.75 13.56
C MET A 57 6.34 1.21 14.95
N GLU A 58 6.45 0.31 15.92
CA GLU A 58 6.94 0.61 17.27
C GLU A 58 8.40 1.08 17.32
N LYS A 59 9.18 0.83 16.25
CA LYS A 59 10.57 1.28 16.14
C LYS A 59 10.69 2.67 15.53
N GLU A 60 9.58 3.21 15.05
CA GLU A 60 9.52 4.46 14.30
C GLU A 60 9.08 5.61 15.23
N PRO A 61 9.37 6.87 14.86
CA PRO A 61 8.95 8.02 15.66
C PRO A 61 7.44 8.04 15.93
N GLN A 62 7.06 8.50 17.14
CA GLN A 62 5.66 8.62 17.51
C GLN A 62 4.90 9.49 16.48
N GLY A 63 3.75 9.00 16.02
CA GLY A 63 2.92 9.70 15.04
C GLY A 63 3.34 9.48 13.58
N ALA A 64 4.46 8.78 13.30
CA ALA A 64 4.83 8.41 11.93
C ALA A 64 3.83 7.42 11.29
N PHE A 65 3.10 6.66 12.12
CA PHE A 65 2.03 5.77 11.70
C PHE A 65 0.80 5.96 12.61
N THR A 66 -0.39 6.07 12.00
CA THR A 66 -1.67 6.28 12.70
C THR A 66 -2.75 5.35 12.13
N ASP A 67 -3.93 5.34 12.76
CA ASP A 67 -5.14 4.66 12.27
C ASP A 67 -4.97 3.16 11.97
N PHE A 68 -4.07 2.51 12.70
CA PHE A 68 -3.79 1.09 12.52
C PHE A 68 -5.01 0.23 12.87
N ARG A 69 -5.40 -0.64 11.93
CA ARG A 69 -6.45 -1.64 12.09
C ARG A 69 -5.93 -3.00 11.63
N ALA A 70 -5.82 -3.94 12.56
CA ALA A 70 -5.31 -5.29 12.31
C ALA A 70 -6.29 -6.18 11.52
N ASP A 71 -7.59 -5.88 11.60
CA ASP A 71 -8.66 -6.60 10.91
C ASP A 71 -9.65 -5.56 10.38
N ASP A 72 -9.46 -5.17 9.12
CA ASP A 72 -10.33 -4.25 8.40
C ASP A 72 -10.72 -4.86 7.04
N ARG A 73 -11.60 -4.18 6.32
CA ARG A 73 -12.02 -4.53 4.96
C ARG A 73 -11.96 -3.31 4.06
N ARG A 74 -11.36 -3.46 2.88
CA ARG A 74 -11.35 -2.44 1.82
C ARG A 74 -11.71 -3.07 0.50
N MET A 75 -12.68 -2.49 -0.19
CA MET A 75 -13.22 -3.02 -1.46
C MET A 75 -13.58 -4.52 -1.35
N ASP A 76 -14.22 -4.89 -0.24
CA ASP A 76 -14.63 -6.26 0.12
C ASP A 76 -13.48 -7.26 0.35
N ARG A 77 -12.25 -6.78 0.48
CA ARG A 77 -11.07 -7.60 0.79
C ARG A 77 -10.65 -7.44 2.24
N PRO A 78 -10.45 -8.54 2.99
CA PRO A 78 -9.79 -8.49 4.30
C PRO A 78 -8.40 -7.87 4.18
N ALA A 79 -8.06 -6.96 5.10
CA ALA A 79 -6.81 -6.22 5.06
C ALA A 79 -6.34 -5.79 6.45
N VAL A 80 -5.04 -5.51 6.55
CA VAL A 80 -4.49 -4.62 7.58
C VAL A 80 -4.40 -3.23 6.99
N THR A 81 -4.87 -2.20 7.69
CA THR A 81 -4.80 -0.81 7.22
C THR A 81 -4.12 0.09 8.23
N TYR A 82 -3.44 1.13 7.75
CA TYR A 82 -2.84 2.17 8.57
C TYR A 82 -2.54 3.40 7.71
N THR A 83 -2.29 4.54 8.35
CA THR A 83 -1.81 5.76 7.69
C THR A 83 -0.34 5.96 8.03
N GLU A 84 0.50 6.18 7.03
CA GLU A 84 1.88 6.63 7.19
C GLU A 84 1.89 8.16 7.02
N VAL A 85 2.33 8.87 8.05
CA VAL A 85 2.37 10.34 8.06
C VAL A 85 3.75 10.80 7.64
N ARG A 86 3.81 11.67 6.64
CA ARG A 86 5.06 12.28 6.16
C ARG A 86 4.91 13.80 6.11
N GLU A 87 6.04 14.48 5.96
CA GLU A 87 6.00 15.92 5.74
C GLU A 87 5.35 16.19 4.38
N GLY A 88 4.28 16.98 4.37
CA GLY A 88 3.56 17.40 3.16
C GLY A 88 2.45 16.46 2.68
N HIS A 89 2.52 15.16 2.96
CA HIS A 89 1.50 14.19 2.53
C HIS A 89 1.33 13.04 3.53
N ASP A 90 0.18 12.37 3.43
CA ASP A 90 -0.11 11.13 4.13
C ASP A 90 -0.23 9.98 3.11
N ILE A 91 0.04 8.76 3.55
CA ILE A 91 -0.13 7.55 2.74
C ILE A 91 -1.06 6.58 3.48
N ALA A 92 -2.28 6.41 2.99
CA ALA A 92 -3.22 5.43 3.51
C ALA A 92 -2.90 4.04 2.92
N TRP A 93 -2.34 3.16 3.73
CA TRP A 93 -1.96 1.81 3.34
C TRP A 93 -3.08 0.81 3.54
N THR A 94 -3.26 -0.05 2.55
CA THR A 94 -4.06 -1.28 2.58
C THR A 94 -3.15 -2.45 2.26
N VAL A 95 -2.93 -3.32 3.25
CA VAL A 95 -2.07 -4.49 3.13
C VAL A 95 -2.92 -5.74 2.99
N LEU A 96 -2.67 -6.46 1.90
CA LEU A 96 -3.44 -7.61 1.44
C LEU A 96 -2.54 -8.84 1.40
N LEU A 97 -3.13 -10.01 1.62
CA LEU A 97 -2.50 -11.28 1.31
C LEU A 97 -3.12 -11.87 0.05
N ASP A 98 -2.29 -12.43 -0.81
CA ASP A 98 -2.70 -13.20 -1.98
C ASP A 98 -1.68 -14.31 -2.25
N GLY A 99 -2.05 -15.55 -1.92
CA GLY A 99 -1.14 -16.69 -1.94
C GLY A 99 0.07 -16.49 -1.02
N ASP A 100 1.27 -16.55 -1.59
CA ASP A 100 2.54 -16.34 -0.89
C ASP A 100 3.01 -14.87 -0.94
N LEU A 101 2.16 -13.93 -1.36
CA LEU A 101 2.49 -12.51 -1.42
C LEU A 101 1.73 -11.71 -0.37
N ARG A 102 2.47 -10.84 0.31
CA ARG A 102 1.94 -9.66 0.99
C ARG A 102 2.09 -8.46 0.08
N ILE A 103 0.96 -7.88 -0.31
CA ILE A 103 0.88 -6.75 -1.23
C ILE A 103 0.45 -5.52 -0.43
N GLY A 104 1.28 -4.49 -0.40
CA GLY A 104 0.92 -3.19 0.18
C GLY A 104 0.46 -2.24 -0.92
N VAL A 105 -0.75 -1.70 -0.81
CA VAL A 105 -1.25 -0.61 -1.66
C VAL A 105 -1.31 0.66 -0.84
N GLY A 106 -0.49 1.66 -1.16
CA GLY A 106 -0.38 2.93 -0.45
C GLY A 106 -1.00 4.06 -1.25
N CYS A 107 -2.00 4.72 -0.68
CA CYS A 107 -2.67 5.86 -1.29
C CYS A 107 -2.08 7.15 -0.76
N GLN A 108 -1.19 7.78 -1.53
CA GLN A 108 -0.60 9.07 -1.17
C GLN A 108 -1.52 10.22 -1.57
N PHE A 109 -1.66 11.20 -0.68
CA PHE A 109 -2.44 12.40 -0.90
C PHE A 109 -1.90 13.54 -0.02
N LYS A 110 -2.03 14.78 -0.50
CA LYS A 110 -1.88 15.96 0.37
C LYS A 110 -2.93 15.90 1.46
N LYS A 111 -2.64 16.52 2.61
CA LYS A 111 -3.62 16.64 3.70
C LYS A 111 -4.97 17.16 3.16
N ASP A 112 -6.04 16.54 3.63
CA ASP A 112 -7.44 16.82 3.24
C ASP A 112 -7.78 16.61 1.75
N SER A 113 -6.87 16.02 0.96
CA SER A 113 -7.02 15.88 -0.51
C SER A 113 -7.13 14.41 -0.97
N TYR A 114 -7.62 13.52 -0.11
CA TYR A 114 -7.76 12.08 -0.43
C TYR A 114 -8.62 11.82 -1.69
N ALA A 115 -9.56 12.72 -1.98
CA ALA A 115 -10.44 12.60 -3.14
C ALA A 115 -9.68 12.47 -4.47
N ASP A 116 -8.50 13.08 -4.57
CA ASP A 116 -7.69 13.12 -5.79
C ASP A 116 -7.04 11.77 -6.13
N VAL A 117 -6.79 10.93 -5.13
CA VAL A 117 -6.23 9.57 -5.30
C VAL A 117 -7.28 8.46 -5.18
N ARG A 118 -8.44 8.76 -4.59
CA ARG A 118 -9.46 7.78 -4.19
C ARG A 118 -9.80 6.78 -5.29
N GLN A 119 -10.20 7.24 -6.48
CA GLN A 119 -10.66 6.34 -7.54
C GLN A 119 -9.57 5.35 -7.99
N ALA A 120 -8.35 5.85 -8.21
CA ALA A 120 -7.22 5.01 -8.59
C ALA A 120 -6.88 4.00 -7.48
N CYS A 121 -6.96 4.44 -6.22
CA CYS A 121 -6.73 3.59 -5.07
C CYS A 121 -7.77 2.48 -4.90
N GLU A 122 -9.06 2.79 -5.00
CA GLU A 122 -10.12 1.79 -4.91
C GLU A 122 -9.96 0.73 -6.01
N LEU A 123 -9.63 1.16 -7.24
CA LEU A 123 -9.35 0.25 -8.34
C LEU A 123 -8.12 -0.62 -8.06
N ALA A 124 -7.03 -0.04 -7.57
CA ALA A 124 -5.81 -0.76 -7.24
C ALA A 124 -6.06 -1.80 -6.13
N ILE A 125 -6.71 -1.41 -5.03
CA ILE A 125 -7.05 -2.30 -3.92
C ILE A 125 -7.95 -3.44 -4.41
N ARG A 126 -8.97 -3.15 -5.22
CA ARG A 126 -9.88 -4.17 -5.74
C ARG A 126 -9.18 -5.20 -6.61
N THR A 127 -8.19 -4.78 -7.40
CA THR A 127 -7.61 -5.58 -8.48
C THR A 127 -6.21 -6.11 -8.23
N ALA A 128 -5.50 -5.65 -7.20
CA ALA A 128 -4.14 -6.10 -6.91
C ALA A 128 -4.11 -7.59 -6.55
N HIS A 129 -3.41 -8.40 -7.33
CA HIS A 129 -3.29 -9.84 -7.14
C HIS A 129 -1.93 -10.34 -7.63
N ALA A 130 -1.53 -11.51 -7.14
CA ALA A 130 -0.38 -12.24 -7.63
C ALA A 130 -0.59 -12.60 -9.10
N VAL A 131 0.30 -12.14 -9.97
CA VAL A 131 0.28 -12.54 -11.38
C VAL A 131 0.98 -13.89 -11.51
N LYS A 132 0.32 -14.85 -12.16
CA LYS A 132 1.01 -16.06 -12.62
C LYS A 132 1.94 -15.64 -13.75
N SER A 133 3.24 -15.89 -13.59
CA SER A 133 4.14 -15.87 -14.75
C SER A 133 3.63 -16.93 -15.72
N GLY A 134 3.15 -16.53 -16.89
CA GLY A 134 2.78 -17.47 -17.95
C GLY A 134 3.96 -18.39 -18.24
N SER A 135 3.70 -19.70 -18.23
CA SER A 135 4.62 -20.70 -18.77
C SER A 135 4.65 -20.65 -20.29
#